data_AF-A0A1I2KFT2-F1
#
_entry.id   AF-A0A1I2KFT2-F1
#
_cell.length_a   1.000
_cell.length_b   1.000
_cell.length_c   1.000
_cell.angle_alpha   90.00
_cell.angle_beta   90.00
_cell.angle_gamma   90.00
#
_symmetry.space_group_name_H-M   'P 1'
#
loop_
_entity.id
_entity.type
_entity.pdbx_description
1 polymer ?
#
loop_
_entity_poly.entity_id
_entity_poly.type
_entity_poly.pdbx_seq_one_letter_code
_entity_poly.pdbx_strand_id
1 'polypeptide(L)'
;MKKNLAGTLLTLVILLTLTPHLLQAKGKGANQWFLTPRIGAATMIGEVNSSFTTVDSDFKHGFGLNADLALSRTFGSHFEVGLGVEFYKLSSSDDSLFIEDLRAVARGNLPPSFSNVDRWPQPIEYQTSNLVPNLFFRYYFKRFASRARDAQKFQPYLELNVGFNFHSPELNYIDTTGILIEDGEISNLPSVWYLEQHKNKIPYSSTEQALQFGFGLGTRFTLNQGLTFNLAASVSGTKSEYIDALPNLLEDEVTSTLVAKVVFGVSIPIGSGSGSKRSSGGEHLPWAPN
;
A
#
# COMPACT_ATOMS: atom_id res chain seq x y z
N MET A 1 1.77 16.18 18.88
CA MET A 1 1.39 14.77 19.14
C MET A 1 -0.10 14.51 19.46
N LYS A 2 -0.90 15.46 19.99
CA LYS A 2 -2.33 15.20 20.35
C LYS A 2 -3.32 15.13 19.18
N LYS A 3 -2.97 15.65 18.00
CA LYS A 3 -3.89 15.71 16.83
C LYS A 3 -4.10 14.36 16.12
N ASN A 4 -3.16 13.42 16.26
CA ASN A 4 -3.26 12.11 15.60
C ASN A 4 -4.13 11.12 16.39
N LEU A 5 -4.17 11.25 17.72
CA LEU A 5 -4.92 10.35 18.59
C LEU A 5 -6.44 10.41 18.32
N ALA A 6 -6.96 11.63 18.08
CA ALA A 6 -8.38 11.84 17.80
C ALA A 6 -8.78 11.26 16.44
N GLY A 7 -7.91 11.36 15.42
CA GLY A 7 -8.10 10.73 14.12
C GLY A 7 -8.14 9.21 14.26
N THR A 8 -7.16 8.61 14.95
CA THR A 8 -7.09 7.16 15.17
C THR A 8 -8.29 6.63 15.97
N LEU A 9 -8.73 7.36 17.01
CA LEU A 9 -9.93 7.02 17.78
C LEU A 9 -11.20 7.11 16.95
N LEU A 10 -11.33 8.12 16.10
CA LEU A 10 -12.49 8.27 15.21
C LEU A 10 -12.53 7.13 14.18
N THR A 11 -11.39 6.74 13.61
CA THR A 11 -11.31 5.58 12.72
C THR A 11 -11.67 4.28 13.44
N LEU A 12 -11.19 4.10 14.68
CA LEU A 12 -11.51 2.94 15.51
C LEU A 12 -13.00 2.88 15.86
N VAL A 13 -13.62 4.03 16.17
CA VAL A 13 -15.06 4.15 16.48
C VAL A 13 -15.92 3.89 15.25
N ILE A 14 -15.52 4.37 14.07
CA ILE A 14 -16.22 4.06 12.80
C ILE A 14 -16.11 2.57 12.49
N LEU A 15 -14.94 1.97 12.71
CA LEU A 15 -14.71 0.53 12.52
C LEU A 15 -15.59 -0.30 13.49
N LEU A 16 -15.68 0.13 14.75
CA LEU A 16 -16.47 -0.54 15.80
C LEU A 16 -18.00 -0.34 15.64
N THR A 17 -18.44 0.77 15.07
CA THR A 17 -19.88 1.01 14.83
C THR A 17 -20.39 0.36 13.54
N LEU A 18 -19.52 0.09 12.57
CA LEU A 18 -19.85 -0.71 11.38
C LEU A 18 -19.79 -2.23 11.64
N THR A 19 -19.01 -2.70 12.63
CA THR A 19 -18.90 -4.14 12.96
C THR A 19 -20.20 -4.90 13.27
N PRO A 20 -21.23 -4.38 13.97
CA PRO A 20 -22.41 -5.19 14.28
C PRO A 20 -23.21 -5.60 13.04
N HIS A 21 -23.19 -4.82 11.95
CA HIS A 21 -23.87 -5.19 10.69
C HIS A 21 -23.06 -6.15 9.82
N LEU A 22 -21.72 -6.20 10.00
CA LEU A 22 -20.83 -7.14 9.32
C LEU A 22 -20.97 -8.58 9.84
N LEU A 23 -21.46 -8.76 11.07
CA LEU A 23 -21.70 -10.07 11.70
C LEU A 23 -22.84 -10.89 11.04
N GLN A 24 -23.61 -10.30 10.12
CA GLN A 24 -24.75 -10.98 9.47
C GLN A 24 -24.46 -11.50 8.06
N ALA A 25 -23.29 -11.22 7.48
CA ALA A 25 -22.99 -11.62 6.11
C ALA A 25 -22.55 -13.10 6.05
N LYS A 26 -23.49 -13.99 5.68
CA LYS A 26 -23.23 -15.42 5.46
C LYS A 26 -22.99 -15.69 3.97
N GLY A 27 -21.72 -15.79 3.56
CA GLY A 27 -21.32 -16.23 2.23
C GLY A 27 -20.84 -17.68 2.23
N LYS A 28 -21.17 -18.46 1.19
CA LYS A 28 -20.56 -19.77 0.92
C LYS A 28 -19.31 -19.52 0.08
N GLY A 29 -18.16 -20.10 0.43
CA GLY A 29 -16.83 -19.62 0.00
C GLY A 29 -16.55 -19.58 -1.51
N ALA A 30 -17.35 -20.26 -2.34
CA ALA A 30 -17.22 -20.21 -3.80
C ALA A 30 -18.16 -19.17 -4.40
N ASN A 31 -17.68 -18.41 -5.38
CA ASN A 31 -18.47 -17.39 -6.09
C ASN A 31 -18.99 -16.25 -5.21
N GLN A 32 -18.24 -15.89 -4.17
CA GLN A 32 -18.62 -14.90 -3.17
C GLN A 32 -17.84 -13.61 -3.39
N TRP A 33 -18.54 -12.47 -3.30
CA TRP A 33 -17.91 -11.16 -3.27
C TRP A 33 -17.43 -10.81 -1.87
N PHE A 34 -16.29 -10.13 -1.78
CA PHE A 34 -15.68 -9.66 -0.55
C PHE A 34 -15.26 -8.20 -0.67
N LEU A 35 -15.53 -7.42 0.36
CA LEU A 35 -14.84 -6.16 0.64
C LEU A 35 -13.83 -6.42 1.75
N THR A 36 -12.56 -6.07 1.53
CA THR A 36 -11.48 -6.37 2.46
C THR A 36 -10.71 -5.09 2.75
N PRO A 37 -11.09 -4.30 3.77
CA PRO A 37 -10.23 -3.27 4.33
C PRO A 37 -9.05 -3.92 5.09
N ARG A 38 -7.84 -3.40 4.89
CA ARG A 38 -6.61 -3.84 5.56
C ARG A 38 -5.79 -2.63 6.00
N ILE A 39 -4.99 -2.82 7.04
CA ILE A 39 -4.03 -1.84 7.56
C ILE A 39 -2.74 -2.57 7.93
N GLY A 40 -1.61 -1.88 7.87
CA GLY A 40 -0.34 -2.47 8.24
C GLY A 40 0.83 -1.52 8.03
N ALA A 41 1.97 -2.10 7.68
CA ALA A 41 3.21 -1.38 7.48
C ALA A 41 3.77 -1.61 6.08
N ALA A 42 4.45 -0.61 5.55
CA ALA A 42 5.24 -0.65 4.33
C ALA A 42 6.66 -0.18 4.62
N THR A 43 7.65 -0.76 3.94
CA THR A 43 9.04 -0.31 4.01
C THR A 43 9.71 -0.54 2.67
N MET A 44 10.60 0.36 2.28
CA MET A 44 11.46 0.14 1.13
C MET A 44 12.57 -0.81 1.55
N ILE A 45 12.79 -1.88 0.77
CA ILE A 45 13.81 -2.88 1.07
C ILE A 45 15.05 -2.76 0.18
N GLY A 46 14.97 -1.92 -0.85
CA GLY A 46 16.10 -1.58 -1.70
C GLY A 46 15.68 -1.14 -3.10
N GLU A 47 16.68 -0.73 -3.86
CA GLU A 47 16.59 -0.35 -5.26
C GLU A 47 17.25 -1.42 -6.13
N VAL A 48 16.80 -1.58 -7.37
CA VAL A 48 17.36 -2.55 -8.31
C VAL A 48 17.63 -1.95 -9.69
N ASN A 49 18.74 -2.36 -10.29
CA ASN A 49 19.10 -2.01 -11.66
C ASN A 49 18.36 -2.90 -12.68
N SER A 50 18.62 -2.67 -13.97
CA SER A 50 18.02 -3.42 -15.09
C SER A 50 18.32 -4.93 -15.06
N SER A 51 19.37 -5.33 -14.35
CA SER A 51 19.80 -6.73 -14.15
C SER A 51 19.25 -7.34 -12.85
N PHE A 52 18.29 -6.69 -12.18
CA PHE A 52 17.72 -7.10 -10.90
C PHE A 52 18.76 -7.25 -9.77
N THR A 53 19.89 -6.55 -9.88
CA THR A 53 20.89 -6.49 -8.80
C THR A 53 20.55 -5.32 -7.88
N THR A 54 20.62 -5.55 -6.58
CA THR A 54 20.42 -4.50 -5.57
C THR A 54 21.48 -3.43 -5.66
N VAL A 55 21.05 -2.18 -5.62
CA VAL A 55 21.89 -0.98 -5.61
C VAL A 55 21.91 -0.41 -4.19
N ASP A 56 23.06 0.06 -3.74
CA ASP A 56 23.23 0.64 -2.40
C ASP A 56 22.49 1.98 -2.33
N SER A 57 21.43 2.06 -1.55
CA SER A 57 20.65 3.28 -1.31
C SER A 57 21.40 4.32 -0.46
N ASP A 58 21.19 5.61 -0.74
CA ASP A 58 21.70 6.71 0.07
C ASP A 58 20.95 6.82 1.42
N PHE A 59 19.69 6.37 1.46
CA PHE A 59 18.85 6.41 2.66
C PHE A 59 18.73 5.06 3.34
N LYS A 60 18.74 5.07 4.68
CA LYS A 60 18.17 3.95 5.44
C LYS A 60 16.66 4.08 5.45
N HIS A 61 15.96 2.99 5.16
CA HIS A 61 14.52 3.01 5.00
C HIS A 61 13.80 2.65 6.31
N GLY A 62 12.77 3.43 6.64
CA GLY A 62 11.91 3.22 7.80
C GLY A 62 10.65 2.43 7.49
N PHE A 63 9.84 2.20 8.52
CA PHE A 63 8.50 1.65 8.38
C PHE A 63 7.48 2.79 8.31
N GLY A 64 6.71 2.83 7.24
CA GLY A 64 5.56 3.71 7.10
C GLY A 64 4.23 2.95 7.21
N LEU A 65 3.16 3.73 7.35
CA LEU A 65 1.79 3.19 7.41
C LEU A 65 1.36 2.67 6.03
N ASN A 66 0.65 1.54 6.02
CA ASN A 66 -0.07 1.01 4.87
C ASN A 66 -1.56 0.87 5.21
N ALA A 67 -2.43 1.29 4.28
CA ALA A 67 -3.85 1.00 4.29
C ALA A 67 -4.28 0.50 2.90
N ASP A 68 -5.21 -0.43 2.86
CA ASP A 68 -5.70 -1.03 1.63
C ASP A 68 -7.21 -1.23 1.71
N LEU A 69 -7.87 -1.02 0.57
CA LEU A 69 -9.26 -1.40 0.37
C LEU A 69 -9.39 -2.22 -0.90
N ALA A 70 -9.84 -3.48 -0.74
CA ALA A 70 -10.02 -4.40 -1.86
C ALA A 70 -11.47 -4.84 -2.03
N LEU A 71 -11.96 -4.87 -3.28
CA LEU A 71 -13.21 -5.51 -3.68
C LEU A 71 -12.88 -6.70 -4.59
N SER A 72 -13.31 -7.90 -4.21
CA SER A 72 -12.97 -9.12 -4.94
C SER A 72 -14.09 -10.12 -5.01
N ARG A 73 -13.93 -11.11 -5.89
CA ARG A 73 -14.85 -12.22 -6.08
C ARG A 73 -14.06 -13.52 -6.15
N THR A 74 -14.42 -14.49 -5.31
CA THR A 74 -13.92 -15.86 -5.48
C THR A 74 -14.57 -16.49 -6.71
N PHE A 75 -13.86 -17.32 -7.46
CA PHE A 75 -14.42 -18.06 -8.59
C PHE A 75 -13.78 -19.44 -8.68
N GLY A 76 -14.55 -20.41 -9.18
CA GLY A 76 -14.18 -21.80 -9.09
C GLY A 76 -13.98 -22.23 -7.63
N SER A 77 -13.02 -23.14 -7.41
CA SER A 77 -12.74 -23.72 -6.10
C SER A 77 -11.53 -23.13 -5.39
N HIS A 78 -10.65 -22.41 -6.09
CA HIS A 78 -9.35 -21.97 -5.56
C HIS A 78 -9.00 -20.51 -5.89
N PHE A 79 -9.72 -19.85 -6.78
CA PHE A 79 -9.27 -18.56 -7.31
C PHE A 79 -10.09 -17.40 -6.79
N GLU A 80 -9.46 -16.23 -6.73
CA GLU A 80 -10.13 -14.97 -6.46
C GLU A 80 -9.48 -13.89 -7.29
N VAL A 81 -10.31 -13.02 -7.86
CA VAL A 81 -9.87 -11.84 -8.61
C VAL A 81 -10.50 -10.62 -7.98
N GLY A 82 -9.78 -9.51 -7.94
CA GLY A 82 -10.29 -8.28 -7.36
C GLY A 82 -9.54 -7.04 -7.78
N LEU A 83 -10.16 -5.91 -7.46
CA LEU A 83 -9.58 -4.59 -7.59
C LEU A 83 -9.26 -4.07 -6.20
N GLY A 84 -8.09 -3.47 -6.05
CA GLY A 84 -7.61 -2.87 -4.81
C GLY A 84 -7.22 -1.41 -5.01
N VAL A 85 -7.28 -0.65 -3.92
CA VAL A 85 -6.61 0.64 -3.82
C VAL A 85 -5.76 0.59 -2.55
N GLU A 86 -4.44 0.69 -2.74
CA GLU A 86 -3.47 0.76 -1.64
C GLU A 86 -3.04 2.20 -1.43
N PHE A 87 -2.88 2.57 -0.17
CA PHE A 87 -2.32 3.83 0.28
C PHE A 87 -1.17 3.49 1.21
N TYR A 88 0.03 3.99 0.94
CA TYR A 88 1.12 3.79 1.88
C TYR A 88 2.10 4.95 1.86
N LYS A 89 2.80 5.10 2.98
CA LYS A 89 3.89 6.05 3.14
C LYS A 89 5.21 5.31 3.25
N LEU A 90 6.25 5.91 2.70
CA LEU A 90 7.65 5.53 2.89
C LEU A 90 8.37 6.73 3.50
N SER A 91 9.37 6.47 4.33
CA SER A 91 10.24 7.51 4.87
C SER A 91 11.61 6.94 5.18
N SER A 92 12.62 7.79 5.32
CA SER A 92 13.89 7.37 5.91
C SER A 92 13.74 7.04 7.40
N SER A 93 14.74 6.37 7.95
CA SER A 93 14.85 6.02 9.38
C SER A 93 16.10 6.58 10.06
N ASP A 94 16.94 7.32 9.33
CA ASP A 94 18.18 7.90 9.81
C ASP A 94 18.15 9.42 9.70
N ASP A 95 18.66 10.08 10.74
CA ASP A 95 18.70 11.52 10.90
C ASP A 95 20.11 12.08 10.67
N SER A 96 21.01 11.31 10.04
CA SER A 96 22.43 11.67 9.89
C SER A 96 22.84 12.08 8.47
N LEU A 97 21.95 11.98 7.49
CA LEU A 97 22.30 12.26 6.09
C LEU A 97 22.15 13.75 5.81
N PHE A 98 23.17 14.39 5.23
CA PHE A 98 23.11 15.79 4.81
C PHE A 98 22.97 15.88 3.28
N ILE A 99 22.53 17.04 2.77
CA ILE A 99 22.39 17.28 1.32
C ILE A 99 23.70 17.04 0.56
N GLU A 100 24.83 17.45 1.15
CA GLU A 100 26.16 17.28 0.54
C GLU A 100 26.61 15.83 0.42
N ASP A 101 26.05 14.94 1.24
CA ASP A 101 26.36 13.50 1.23
C ASP A 101 25.59 12.73 0.15
N LEU A 102 24.57 13.36 -0.47
CA LEU A 102 23.78 12.74 -1.53
C LEU A 102 24.61 12.57 -2.80
N ARG A 103 24.57 11.36 -3.38
CA ARG A 103 25.31 11.06 -4.62
C ARG A 103 24.83 11.87 -5.80
N ALA A 104 23.52 12.14 -5.86
CA ALA A 104 22.94 13.01 -6.89
C ALA A 104 23.57 14.40 -6.87
N VAL A 105 23.79 14.97 -5.67
CA VAL A 105 24.40 16.29 -5.49
C VAL A 105 25.89 16.26 -5.86
N ALA A 106 26.62 15.23 -5.42
CA ALA A 106 28.04 15.07 -5.77
C ALA A 106 28.29 14.99 -7.30
N ARG A 107 27.30 14.53 -8.08
CA ARG A 107 27.34 14.50 -9.56
C ARG A 107 26.82 15.78 -10.23
N GLY A 108 26.56 16.84 -9.46
CA GLY A 108 26.11 18.13 -9.97
C GLY A 108 24.59 18.24 -10.18
N ASN A 109 23.81 17.23 -9.78
CA ASN A 109 22.35 17.28 -9.80
C ASN A 109 21.83 17.78 -8.45
N LEU A 110 22.27 18.98 -8.05
CA LEU A 110 21.66 19.70 -6.93
C LEU A 110 20.26 20.13 -7.35
N PRO A 111 19.22 19.76 -6.60
CA PRO A 111 17.91 20.20 -7.00
C PRO A 111 17.71 21.71 -6.91
N PRO A 112 16.89 22.31 -7.79
CA PRO A 112 16.64 23.75 -7.77
C PRO A 112 16.09 24.27 -6.44
N SER A 113 15.35 23.45 -5.68
CA SER A 113 14.87 23.81 -4.34
C SER A 113 16.01 24.05 -3.35
N PHE A 114 17.17 23.41 -3.53
CA PHE A 114 18.33 23.54 -2.65
C PHE A 114 19.36 24.55 -3.17
N SER A 115 19.18 25.13 -4.35
CA SER A 115 20.19 25.97 -5.01
C SER A 115 20.39 27.35 -4.36
N ASN A 116 19.40 27.86 -3.63
CA ASN A 116 19.44 29.20 -3.02
C ASN A 116 19.79 29.15 -1.51
N VAL A 117 20.28 28.01 -1.04
CA VAL A 117 20.62 27.78 0.36
C VAL A 117 22.14 27.94 0.51
N ASP A 118 22.56 28.95 1.28
CA ASP A 118 23.97 29.31 1.50
C ASP A 118 24.78 28.17 2.14
N ARG A 119 24.13 27.42 3.04
CA ARG A 119 24.71 26.30 3.80
C ARG A 119 23.63 25.28 4.13
N TRP A 120 24.00 24.00 4.11
CA TRP A 120 23.12 22.87 4.45
C TRP A 120 23.48 22.29 5.84
N PRO A 121 23.23 23.00 6.96
CA PRO A 121 23.70 22.57 8.27
C PRO A 121 22.84 21.48 8.92
N GLN A 122 21.74 21.09 8.28
CA GLN A 122 20.74 20.20 8.87
C GLN A 122 20.60 18.92 8.05
N PRO A 123 20.36 17.79 8.73
CA PRO A 123 20.13 16.53 8.05
C PRO A 123 18.75 16.52 7.37
N ILE A 124 18.61 15.59 6.43
CA ILE A 124 17.45 15.45 5.56
C ILE A 124 16.80 14.07 5.71
N GLU A 125 15.51 14.04 5.42
CA GLU A 125 14.72 12.83 5.30
C GLU A 125 13.92 12.86 3.99
N TYR A 126 13.69 11.69 3.41
CA TYR A 126 12.70 11.56 2.36
C TYR A 126 11.36 11.13 2.95
N GLN A 127 10.26 11.58 2.35
CA GLN A 127 8.92 11.06 2.60
C GLN A 127 8.21 10.87 1.27
N THR A 128 7.61 9.71 1.05
CA THR A 128 6.90 9.42 -0.20
C THR A 128 5.51 8.89 0.11
N SER A 129 4.50 9.63 -0.32
CA SER A 129 3.10 9.19 -0.25
C SER A 129 2.72 8.47 -1.54
N ASN A 130 2.13 7.29 -1.43
CA ASN A 130 1.80 6.42 -2.57
C ASN A 130 0.31 6.09 -2.58
N LEU A 131 -0.29 6.12 -3.77
CA LEU A 131 -1.63 5.66 -4.08
C LEU A 131 -1.55 4.64 -5.22
N VAL A 132 -2.01 3.42 -5.00
CA VAL A 132 -1.87 2.32 -5.97
C VAL A 132 -3.20 1.62 -6.23
N PRO A 133 -4.01 2.11 -7.20
CA PRO A 133 -5.05 1.29 -7.80
C PRO A 133 -4.43 0.08 -8.50
N ASN A 134 -4.90 -1.12 -8.15
CA ASN A 134 -4.36 -2.37 -8.65
C ASN A 134 -5.43 -3.41 -8.98
N LEU A 135 -5.08 -4.31 -9.88
CA LEU A 135 -5.76 -5.57 -10.11
C LEU A 135 -4.95 -6.66 -9.42
N PHE A 136 -5.62 -7.54 -8.68
CA PHE A 136 -4.97 -8.68 -8.05
C PHE A 136 -5.66 -10.01 -8.37
N PHE A 137 -4.86 -11.05 -8.33
CA PHE A 137 -5.25 -12.43 -8.50
C PHE A 137 -4.72 -13.25 -7.34
N ARG A 138 -5.59 -14.03 -6.69
CA ARG A 138 -5.21 -14.91 -5.59
C ARG A 138 -5.48 -16.37 -5.95
N TYR A 139 -4.53 -17.22 -5.60
CA TYR A 139 -4.69 -18.66 -5.62
C TYR A 139 -4.67 -19.20 -4.19
N TYR A 140 -5.77 -19.78 -3.75
CA TYR A 140 -5.89 -20.44 -2.47
C TYR A 140 -5.45 -21.89 -2.59
N PHE A 141 -4.52 -22.32 -1.74
CA PHE A 141 -4.06 -23.72 -1.72
C PHE A 141 -5.16 -24.69 -1.32
N LYS A 142 -6.15 -24.20 -0.56
CA LYS A 142 -7.28 -24.99 -0.12
C LYS A 142 -8.57 -24.58 -0.82
N ARG A 143 -9.43 -25.57 -1.05
CA ARG A 143 -10.72 -25.37 -1.72
C ARG A 143 -11.66 -24.55 -0.86
N PHE A 144 -12.37 -23.64 -1.50
CA PHE A 144 -13.50 -22.97 -0.87
C PHE A 144 -14.61 -23.97 -0.55
N ALA A 145 -15.18 -23.81 0.64
CA ALA A 145 -16.27 -24.66 1.09
C ALA A 145 -17.55 -24.40 0.30
N SER A 146 -18.14 -25.48 -0.24
CA SER A 146 -19.47 -25.43 -0.88
C SER A 146 -20.61 -25.61 0.14
N ARG A 147 -20.33 -26.24 1.28
CA ARG A 147 -21.26 -26.45 2.40
C ARG A 147 -20.70 -25.86 3.69
N ALA A 148 -21.57 -25.42 4.59
CA ALA A 148 -21.16 -24.83 5.87
C ALA A 148 -20.34 -25.79 6.76
N ARG A 149 -20.59 -27.11 6.66
CA ARG A 149 -19.82 -28.14 7.37
C ARG A 149 -18.37 -28.25 6.89
N ASP A 150 -18.11 -27.87 5.64
CA ASP A 150 -16.79 -27.96 5.02
C ASP A 150 -16.01 -26.64 5.13
N ALA A 151 -16.57 -25.65 5.86
CA ALA A 151 -15.98 -24.34 6.06
C ALA A 151 -14.61 -24.47 6.74
N GLN A 152 -13.57 -24.19 5.98
CA GLN A 152 -12.22 -24.25 6.49
C GLN A 152 -11.86 -22.97 7.22
N LYS A 153 -11.35 -23.12 8.44
CA LYS A 153 -10.93 -21.99 9.29
C LYS A 153 -9.63 -21.33 8.87
N PHE A 154 -8.82 -21.96 8.04
CA PHE A 154 -7.51 -21.46 7.63
C PHE A 154 -7.27 -21.74 6.14
N GLN A 155 -7.15 -20.68 5.35
CA GLN A 155 -7.08 -20.69 3.90
C GLN A 155 -5.87 -19.86 3.42
N PRO A 156 -4.68 -20.47 3.33
CA PRO A 156 -3.51 -19.79 2.80
C PRO A 156 -3.65 -19.57 1.29
N TYR A 157 -3.04 -18.51 0.79
CA TYR A 157 -3.05 -18.13 -0.62
C TYR A 157 -1.74 -17.46 -1.06
N LEU A 158 -1.53 -17.51 -2.38
CA LEU A 158 -0.59 -16.67 -3.11
C LEU A 158 -1.36 -15.53 -3.78
N GLU A 159 -0.74 -14.36 -3.87
CA GLU A 159 -1.29 -13.19 -4.53
C GLU A 159 -0.30 -12.65 -5.56
N LEU A 160 -0.82 -12.31 -6.74
CA LEU A 160 -0.13 -11.52 -7.75
C LEU A 160 -0.93 -10.24 -7.95
N ASN A 161 -0.26 -9.10 -8.00
CA ASN A 161 -0.90 -7.82 -8.29
C ASN A 161 -0.12 -7.02 -9.34
N VAL A 162 -0.86 -6.20 -10.08
CA VAL A 162 -0.34 -5.23 -11.03
C VAL A 162 -1.17 -3.96 -10.93
N GLY A 163 -0.53 -2.80 -10.97
CA GLY A 163 -1.22 -1.52 -10.85
C GLY A 163 -0.34 -0.34 -11.23
N PHE A 164 -0.92 0.84 -11.15
CA PHE A 164 -0.18 2.08 -11.32
C PHE A 164 0.05 2.70 -9.95
N ASN A 165 1.30 3.02 -9.64
CA ASN A 165 1.68 3.73 -8.43
C ASN A 165 1.80 5.21 -8.73
N PHE A 166 0.86 5.97 -8.17
CA PHE A 166 0.89 7.42 -8.11
C PHE A 166 1.62 7.81 -6.83
N HIS A 167 2.82 8.34 -6.96
CA HIS A 167 3.66 8.68 -5.82
C HIS A 167 4.06 10.15 -5.86
N SER A 168 4.07 10.76 -4.69
CA SER A 168 4.57 12.12 -4.47
C SER A 168 5.76 12.00 -3.54
N PRO A 169 6.99 11.94 -4.08
CA PRO A 169 8.19 11.96 -3.28
C PRO A 169 8.51 13.37 -2.79
N GLU A 170 9.04 13.45 -1.58
CA GLU A 170 9.39 14.68 -0.88
C GLU A 170 10.75 14.48 -0.23
N LEU A 171 11.60 15.51 -0.30
CA LEU A 171 12.88 15.57 0.41
C LEU A 171 12.89 16.80 1.30
N ASN A 172 13.04 16.58 2.59
CA ASN A 172 12.73 17.54 3.63
C ASN A 172 13.91 17.64 4.61
N TYR A 173 14.20 18.83 5.12
CA TYR A 173 15.06 18.94 6.31
C TYR A 173 14.29 18.45 7.54
N ILE A 174 14.99 17.73 8.42
CA ILE A 174 14.42 17.25 9.69
C ILE A 174 14.16 18.43 10.64
N ASP A 175 15.04 19.43 10.62
CA ASP A 175 14.90 20.71 11.32
C ASP A 175 15.26 21.86 10.36
N THR A 176 14.49 22.93 10.40
CA THR A 176 14.73 24.14 9.60
C THR A 176 15.53 25.20 10.35
N THR A 177 15.85 24.96 11.62
CA THR A 177 16.61 25.88 12.47
C THR A 177 18.03 26.10 11.94
N GLY A 178 18.39 27.36 11.70
CA GLY A 178 19.76 27.74 11.30
C GLY A 178 20.07 27.61 9.80
N ILE A 179 19.07 27.27 8.97
CA ILE A 179 19.22 27.34 7.51
C ILE A 179 19.22 28.81 7.08
N LEU A 180 20.28 29.23 6.38
CA LEU A 180 20.44 30.58 5.83
C LEU A 180 20.10 30.55 4.33
N ILE A 181 19.24 31.48 3.90
CA ILE A 181 18.84 31.66 2.50
C ILE A 181 19.38 33.00 2.03
N GLU A 182 20.01 33.04 0.84
CA GLU A 182 20.68 34.23 0.29
C GLU A 182 19.75 35.47 0.23
N ASP A 183 18.45 35.29 0.04
CA ASP A 183 17.45 36.37 -0.11
C ASP A 183 16.62 36.68 1.16
N GLY A 184 16.95 36.12 2.33
CA GLY A 184 16.38 36.54 3.62
C GLY A 184 14.90 36.23 3.88
N GLU A 185 14.15 35.63 2.95
CA GLU A 185 12.77 35.17 3.18
C GLU A 185 12.74 33.76 3.80
N ILE A 186 12.81 33.70 5.14
CA ILE A 186 12.65 32.46 5.93
C ILE A 186 11.28 31.80 5.67
N SER A 187 10.28 32.54 5.18
CA SER A 187 8.90 32.07 5.00
C SER A 187 8.72 31.00 3.91
N ASN A 188 9.70 30.80 3.04
CA ASN A 188 9.61 29.91 1.88
C ASN A 188 10.77 28.89 1.82
N LEU A 189 11.31 28.46 2.97
CA LEU A 189 12.22 27.31 2.99
C LEU A 189 11.54 26.14 2.27
N PRO A 190 12.10 25.62 1.16
CA PRO A 190 11.45 24.59 0.39
C PRO A 190 11.61 23.30 1.17
N SER A 191 10.59 23.04 1.98
CA SER A 191 10.46 21.81 2.73
C SER A 191 10.10 20.63 1.82
N VAL A 192 10.31 20.72 0.50
CA VAL A 192 9.92 19.70 -0.45
C VAL A 192 10.68 19.87 -1.78
N TRP A 193 11.41 18.83 -2.19
CA TRP A 193 11.90 18.66 -3.56
C TRP A 193 10.76 18.34 -4.54
N TYR A 194 10.80 18.93 -5.75
CA TYR A 194 9.88 18.58 -6.84
C TYR A 194 10.62 18.40 -8.16
N LEU A 195 10.16 17.43 -8.95
CA LEU A 195 10.55 17.28 -10.35
C LEU A 195 9.77 18.31 -11.19
N GLU A 196 10.18 19.58 -11.19
CA GLU A 196 9.54 20.58 -12.05
C GLU A 196 10.20 20.66 -13.43
N GLN A 197 9.52 20.10 -14.45
CA GLN A 197 9.82 20.40 -15.86
C GLN A 197 9.29 21.77 -16.32
N HIS A 198 8.60 22.55 -15.49
CA HIS A 198 7.98 23.80 -15.92
C HIS A 198 8.25 24.95 -14.94
N LYS A 199 9.19 25.82 -15.32
CA LYS A 199 9.42 27.13 -14.72
C LYS A 199 8.08 27.86 -14.55
N ASN A 200 7.72 28.16 -13.30
CA ASN A 200 6.64 29.06 -12.84
C ASN A 200 5.37 28.42 -12.26
N LYS A 201 5.42 27.26 -11.60
CA LYS A 201 4.33 26.89 -10.68
C LYS A 201 4.83 26.64 -9.26
N ILE A 202 3.93 26.92 -8.34
CA ILE A 202 4.13 26.91 -6.89
C ILE A 202 4.54 25.48 -6.48
N PRO A 203 5.51 25.31 -5.56
CA PRO A 203 6.21 24.06 -5.38
C PRO A 203 5.32 23.14 -4.52
N TYR A 204 4.40 22.40 -5.16
CA TYR A 204 3.62 21.32 -4.55
C TYR A 204 3.34 20.19 -5.56
N SER A 205 4.09 19.10 -5.37
CA SER A 205 3.88 17.71 -5.75
C SER A 205 3.73 17.45 -7.25
N SER A 206 4.83 17.23 -7.97
CA SER A 206 4.76 16.44 -9.21
C SER A 206 4.48 14.99 -8.82
N THR A 207 3.20 14.62 -8.73
CA THR A 207 2.81 13.22 -8.56
C THR A 207 3.29 12.45 -9.79
N GLU A 208 4.25 11.57 -9.59
CA GLU A 208 4.75 10.66 -10.62
C GLU A 208 3.86 9.43 -10.73
N GLN A 209 3.86 8.83 -11.90
CA GLN A 209 3.14 7.59 -12.18
C GLN A 209 4.12 6.54 -12.68
N ALA A 210 4.17 5.41 -11.98
CA ALA A 210 4.98 4.26 -12.37
C ALA A 210 4.15 2.98 -12.40
N LEU A 211 4.59 2.00 -13.19
CA LEU A 211 4.00 0.66 -13.16
C LEU A 211 4.53 -0.08 -11.94
N GLN A 212 3.63 -0.74 -11.21
CA GLN A 212 3.95 -1.56 -10.05
C GLN A 212 3.48 -3.00 -10.27
N PHE A 213 4.37 -3.95 -9.95
CA PHE A 213 4.04 -5.37 -9.88
C PHE A 213 4.31 -5.88 -8.48
N GLY A 214 3.50 -6.80 -8.00
CA GLY A 214 3.66 -7.36 -6.67
C GLY A 214 3.38 -8.85 -6.61
N PHE A 215 4.08 -9.49 -5.68
CA PHE A 215 3.87 -10.86 -5.28
C PHE A 215 3.67 -10.91 -3.77
N GLY A 216 2.72 -11.73 -3.32
CA GLY A 216 2.40 -11.85 -1.91
C GLY A 216 1.99 -13.25 -1.48
N LEU A 217 2.12 -13.47 -0.19
CA LEU A 217 1.64 -14.64 0.53
C LEU A 217 0.67 -14.15 1.60
N GLY A 218 -0.44 -14.85 1.75
CA GLY A 218 -1.38 -14.50 2.80
C GLY A 218 -2.21 -15.67 3.25
N THR A 219 -3.08 -15.39 4.21
CA THR A 219 -4.04 -16.35 4.71
C THR A 219 -5.33 -15.66 5.13
N ARG A 220 -6.44 -16.35 4.90
CA ARG A 220 -7.72 -16.01 5.51
C ARG A 220 -8.00 -16.97 6.65
N PHE A 221 -8.47 -16.42 7.76
CA PHE A 221 -8.95 -17.24 8.87
C PHE A 221 -10.34 -16.82 9.33
N THR A 222 -11.25 -17.79 9.33
CA THR A 222 -12.66 -17.59 9.69
C THR A 222 -12.88 -18.05 11.13
N LEU A 223 -13.35 -17.13 11.97
CA LEU A 223 -13.77 -17.42 13.34
C LEU A 223 -15.19 -18.00 13.38
N ASN A 224 -15.51 -18.67 14.50
CA ASN A 224 -16.80 -19.35 14.70
C ASN A 224 -18.04 -18.43 14.56
N GLN A 225 -17.85 -17.11 14.65
CA GLN A 225 -18.91 -16.10 14.51
C GLN A 225 -19.08 -15.57 13.07
N GLY A 226 -18.37 -16.14 12.10
CA GLY A 226 -18.44 -15.73 10.69
C GLY A 226 -17.49 -14.59 10.29
N LEU A 227 -16.83 -13.93 11.25
CA LEU A 227 -15.77 -12.97 10.98
C LEU A 227 -14.60 -13.68 10.29
N THR A 228 -14.19 -13.16 9.13
CA THR A 228 -13.02 -13.65 8.40
C THR A 228 -11.95 -12.59 8.41
N PHE A 229 -10.81 -12.91 9.00
CA PHE A 229 -9.63 -12.05 9.00
C PHE A 229 -8.70 -12.40 7.85
N ASN A 230 -7.91 -11.44 7.45
CA ASN A 230 -6.91 -11.56 6.41
C ASN A 230 -5.56 -11.08 6.95
N LEU A 231 -4.52 -11.87 6.77
CA LEU A 231 -3.14 -11.49 7.03
C LEU A 231 -2.34 -11.75 5.77
N ALA A 232 -1.57 -10.78 5.30
CA ALA A 232 -0.75 -10.92 4.10
C ALA A 232 0.58 -10.20 4.24
N ALA A 233 1.61 -10.74 3.59
CA ALA A 233 2.87 -10.08 3.34
C ALA A 233 3.12 -10.06 1.82
N SER A 234 3.64 -8.97 1.30
CA SER A 234 3.94 -8.82 -0.12
C SER A 234 5.20 -8.02 -0.36
N VAL A 235 5.81 -8.26 -1.52
CA VAL A 235 6.88 -7.44 -2.07
C VAL A 235 6.41 -6.92 -3.42
N SER A 236 6.55 -5.62 -3.65
CA SER A 236 6.24 -5.00 -4.93
C SER A 236 7.41 -4.23 -5.50
N GLY A 237 7.63 -4.35 -6.80
CA GLY A 237 8.56 -3.54 -7.57
C GLY A 237 7.84 -2.40 -8.28
N THR A 238 8.29 -1.17 -8.08
CA THR A 238 7.79 0.04 -8.75
C THR A 238 8.85 0.55 -9.69
N LYS A 239 8.52 0.73 -10.96
CA LYS A 239 9.46 1.21 -11.99
C LYS A 239 9.64 2.74 -11.93
N SER A 240 10.27 3.22 -10.87
CA SER A 240 10.70 4.61 -10.68
C SER A 240 12.00 4.65 -9.85
N GLU A 241 12.86 5.61 -10.20
CA GLU A 241 14.10 5.98 -9.50
C GLU A 241 13.88 7.09 -8.48
N TYR A 242 12.66 7.64 -8.36
CA TYR A 242 12.35 8.78 -7.49
C TYR A 242 11.53 8.39 -6.26
N ILE A 243 11.40 7.10 -5.94
CA ILE A 243 10.56 6.64 -4.81
C ILE A 243 11.14 7.08 -3.46
N ASP A 244 12.45 7.26 -3.35
CA ASP A 244 13.17 7.85 -2.21
C ASP A 244 13.57 9.33 -2.44
N ALA A 245 12.86 9.99 -3.35
CA ALA A 245 12.95 11.40 -3.70
C ALA A 245 14.15 11.85 -4.55
N LEU A 246 15.21 11.07 -4.69
CA LEU A 246 16.29 11.41 -5.62
C LEU A 246 16.85 10.15 -6.29
N PRO A 247 17.15 10.23 -7.60
CA PRO A 247 17.71 9.08 -8.30
C PRO A 247 19.10 8.79 -7.74
N ASN A 248 19.34 7.54 -7.43
CA ASN A 248 20.66 7.06 -7.05
C ASN A 248 21.52 6.90 -8.32
N LEU A 249 22.26 7.97 -8.64
CA LEU A 249 23.07 8.06 -9.86
C LEU A 249 24.39 7.29 -9.70
N LEU A 250 24.35 5.97 -9.54
CA LEU A 250 25.53 5.10 -9.64
C LEU A 250 25.85 4.76 -11.11
N GLU A 251 26.95 4.05 -11.37
CA GLU A 251 27.27 3.51 -12.72
C GLU A 251 26.21 2.52 -13.22
N ASP A 252 25.44 1.91 -12.30
CA ASP A 252 24.28 1.07 -12.58
C ASP A 252 22.99 1.86 -12.32
N GLU A 253 22.36 2.35 -13.38
CA GLU A 253 21.10 3.12 -13.29
C GLU A 253 20.01 2.32 -12.56
N VAL A 254 19.47 2.90 -11.48
CA VAL A 254 18.30 2.35 -10.77
C VAL A 254 17.12 2.34 -11.74
N THR A 255 16.45 1.19 -11.82
CA THR A 255 15.29 1.04 -12.70
C THR A 255 14.01 0.76 -11.96
N SER A 256 14.09 0.25 -10.73
CA SER A 256 12.93 -0.08 -9.92
C SER A 256 13.25 -0.07 -8.43
N THR A 257 12.24 0.27 -7.64
CA THR A 257 12.29 0.24 -6.19
C THR A 257 11.47 -0.93 -5.65
N LEU A 258 12.01 -1.65 -4.66
CA LEU A 258 11.32 -2.75 -3.99
C LEU A 258 10.72 -2.30 -2.66
N VAL A 259 9.43 -2.57 -2.47
CA VAL A 259 8.66 -2.23 -1.27
C VAL A 259 8.07 -3.50 -0.66
N ALA A 260 8.42 -3.79 0.59
CA ALA A 260 7.81 -4.85 1.39
C ALA A 260 6.63 -4.30 2.20
N LYS A 261 5.56 -5.09 2.29
CA LYS A 261 4.33 -4.73 2.98
C LYS A 261 3.86 -5.90 3.83
N VAL A 262 3.35 -5.61 5.02
CA VAL A 262 2.63 -6.57 5.85
C VAL A 262 1.32 -5.94 6.27
N VAL A 263 0.20 -6.59 5.97
CA VAL A 263 -1.15 -6.05 6.19
C VAL A 263 -2.05 -7.05 6.90
N PHE A 264 -2.91 -6.52 7.76
CA PHE A 264 -3.94 -7.24 8.48
C PHE A 264 -5.30 -6.59 8.27
N GLY A 265 -6.35 -7.37 8.13
CA GLY A 265 -7.67 -6.83 7.86
C GLY A 265 -8.80 -7.83 8.03
N VAL A 266 -9.98 -7.42 7.58
CA VAL A 266 -11.22 -8.21 7.69
C VAL A 266 -11.81 -8.38 6.29
N SER A 267 -12.04 -9.62 5.88
CA SER A 267 -12.77 -9.94 4.66
C SER A 267 -14.26 -10.03 4.96
N ILE A 268 -15.00 -9.05 4.46
CA ILE A 268 -16.44 -8.91 4.63
C ILE A 268 -17.11 -9.48 3.39
N PRO A 269 -17.87 -10.59 3.47
CA PRO A 269 -18.64 -11.03 2.32
C PRO A 269 -19.75 -10.02 2.00
N ILE A 270 -19.83 -9.57 0.75
CA ILE A 270 -20.88 -8.67 0.27
C ILE A 270 -21.80 -9.43 -0.68
N GLY A 271 -23.11 -9.28 -0.48
CA GLY A 271 -24.11 -10.04 -1.24
C GLY A 271 -24.27 -11.45 -0.68
N SER A 272 -25.52 -11.91 -0.57
CA SER A 272 -25.77 -13.31 -0.33
C SER A 272 -25.41 -14.08 -1.60
N GLY A 273 -24.69 -15.18 -1.47
CA GLY A 273 -24.79 -16.27 -2.43
C GLY A 273 -26.24 -16.72 -2.47
N SER A 274 -27.06 -16.01 -3.25
CA SER A 274 -28.41 -16.40 -3.65
C SER A 274 -28.27 -17.68 -4.48
N GLY A 275 -28.22 -18.78 -3.74
CA GLY A 275 -27.88 -20.10 -4.23
C GLY A 275 -28.28 -21.17 -3.20
N SER A 276 -29.48 -21.01 -2.63
CA SER A 276 -30.41 -22.11 -2.30
C SER A 276 -31.66 -21.58 -1.57
N LYS A 277 -32.47 -20.76 -2.24
CA LYS A 277 -33.92 -21.07 -2.30
C LYS A 277 -34.12 -21.93 -3.55
N ARG A 278 -33.56 -23.14 -3.54
CA ARG A 278 -33.97 -24.23 -4.42
C ARG A 278 -34.40 -25.35 -3.48
N SER A 279 -35.71 -25.47 -3.37
CA SER A 279 -36.44 -26.72 -3.08
C SER A 279 -35.66 -27.72 -2.23
N SER A 280 -35.81 -27.65 -0.91
CA SER A 280 -35.87 -28.91 -0.17
C SER A 280 -37.11 -29.63 -0.71
N GLY A 281 -36.88 -30.68 -1.47
CA GLY A 281 -37.92 -31.61 -1.91
C GLY A 281 -38.84 -31.96 -0.75
N GLY A 282 -40.13 -31.92 -1.04
CA GLY A 282 -41.23 -31.93 -0.08
C GLY A 282 -42.43 -31.10 -0.56
N GLU A 283 -42.40 -30.52 -1.76
CA GLU A 283 -43.65 -30.12 -2.43
C GLU A 283 -44.28 -31.38 -3.03
N HIS A 284 -45.10 -32.07 -2.22
CA HIS A 284 -46.17 -32.87 -2.79
C HIS A 284 -47.07 -31.91 -3.57
N LEU A 285 -47.18 -32.13 -4.88
CA LEU A 285 -48.25 -31.52 -5.66
C LEU A 285 -49.58 -32.01 -5.04
N PRO A 286 -50.58 -31.13 -4.85
CA PRO A 286 -51.76 -31.38 -4.02
C PRO A 286 -52.70 -32.50 -4.51
N TRP A 287 -52.31 -33.29 -5.50
CA TRP A 287 -53.12 -34.31 -6.15
C TRP A 287 -52.39 -35.64 -6.40
N ALA A 288 -51.16 -35.84 -5.91
CA ALA A 288 -50.48 -37.14 -6.01
C ALA A 288 -50.87 -38.07 -4.84
N PRO A 289 -51.43 -39.27 -5.08
CA PRO A 289 -51.70 -40.25 -4.03
C PRO A 289 -50.41 -40.96 -3.60
N ASN A 290 -50.34 -41.29 -2.30
CA ASN A 290 -49.22 -41.95 -1.63
C ASN A 290 -48.85 -43.32 -2.22
#